data_AF-A0A553PWU9-F1
#
_entry.id   AF-A0A553PWU9-F1
#
_cell.length_a   1.000
_cell.length_b   1.000
_cell.length_c   1.000
_cell.angle_alpha   90.00
_cell.angle_beta   90.00
_cell.angle_gamma   90.00
#
_symmetry.space_group_name_H-M   'P 1'
#
loop_
_entity.id
_entity.type
_entity.pdbx_description
1 polymer ?
#
loop_
_entity_poly.entity_id
_entity_poly.type
_entity_poly.pdbx_seq_one_letter_code
_entity_poly.pdbx_strand_id
1 'polypeptide(L)'
;MSLCSTRLVSCSVTRSSVIVMASVSSPLRVCRGILKEIRLAKGPGYRQAPLYLYVLQQFRKNQVTGAQVCRERREALHLARTCQCLLSSTRLHQHLHQRFHGLREHSHTRTAELLGFRLPTPPTP
;
A
#
# COMPACT_ATOMS: atom_id res chain seq x y z
N MET A 1 -36.56 38.81 -22.42
CA MET A 1 -35.28 38.83 -23.16
C MET A 1 -34.18 39.00 -22.11
N SER A 2 -33.49 37.91 -21.75
CA SER A 2 -32.03 37.76 -21.80
C SER A 2 -31.26 39.05 -21.43
N LEU A 3 -30.37 39.06 -20.44
CA LEU A 3 -29.10 38.34 -20.50
C LEU A 3 -28.44 38.21 -19.10
N CYS A 4 -27.78 37.08 -18.95
CA CYS A 4 -26.80 36.70 -17.95
C CYS A 4 -25.44 37.38 -18.24
N SER A 5 -24.74 37.93 -17.24
CA SER A 5 -23.27 37.96 -17.22
C SER A 5 -22.70 38.41 -15.87
N THR A 6 -22.17 37.50 -15.05
CA THR A 6 -20.74 37.11 -14.88
C THR A 6 -19.85 38.13 -14.15
N ARG A 7 -19.33 37.76 -12.96
CA ARG A 7 -17.89 37.58 -12.58
C ARG A 7 -17.75 37.55 -11.04
N LEU A 8 -17.33 36.40 -10.49
CA LEU A 8 -16.04 36.10 -9.80
C LEU A 8 -15.81 36.93 -8.51
N VAL A 9 -15.33 36.46 -7.37
CA VAL A 9 -14.76 35.21 -6.87
C VAL A 9 -14.66 35.38 -5.35
N SER A 10 -14.98 34.34 -4.57
CA SER A 10 -14.23 33.94 -3.36
C SER A 10 -14.88 32.71 -2.74
N CYS A 11 -14.54 31.53 -3.26
CA CYS A 11 -14.73 30.29 -2.51
C CYS A 11 -13.52 30.10 -1.59
N SER A 12 -13.67 30.56 -0.35
CA SER A 12 -12.81 30.19 0.76
C SER A 12 -12.74 28.66 0.86
N VAL A 13 -11.53 28.12 0.71
CA VAL A 13 -11.21 26.71 0.88
C VAL A 13 -11.37 26.36 2.36
N THR A 14 -12.58 25.95 2.76
CA THR A 14 -12.81 25.33 4.06
C THR A 14 -12.34 23.89 4.02
N ARG A 15 -11.18 23.72 4.64
CA ARG A 15 -10.67 22.52 5.31
C ARG A 15 -11.81 21.68 5.93
N SER A 16 -11.64 20.36 5.87
CA SER A 16 -12.43 19.32 6.56
C SER A 16 -13.74 18.91 5.89
N SER A 17 -13.66 17.90 5.03
CA SER A 17 -14.77 17.00 4.78
C SER A 17 -14.32 15.58 5.09
N VAL A 18 -14.66 15.13 6.30
CA VAL A 18 -14.64 13.71 6.67
C VAL A 18 -15.73 13.05 5.81
N ILE A 19 -15.33 12.37 4.74
CA ILE A 19 -16.25 11.64 3.88
C ILE A 19 -16.46 10.24 4.48
N VAL A 20 -17.65 10.04 5.03
CA VAL A 20 -18.19 8.73 5.42
C VAL A 20 -18.50 7.94 4.15
N MET A 21 -17.86 6.76 3.98
CA MET A 21 -18.30 5.75 3.02
C MET A 21 -18.06 4.34 3.59
N ALA A 22 -19.17 3.61 3.75
CA ALA A 22 -19.24 2.30 4.38
C ALA A 22 -18.91 1.12 3.43
N SER A 23 -18.48 0.02 4.08
CA SER A 23 -18.57 -1.41 3.75
C SER A 23 -17.87 -2.07 2.54
N VAL A 24 -17.02 -1.40 1.79
CA VAL A 24 -15.86 -2.06 1.14
C VAL A 24 -14.63 -1.46 1.78
N SER A 25 -13.56 -2.21 2.08
CA SER A 25 -12.35 -1.61 2.66
C SER A 25 -12.01 -0.35 1.87
N SER A 26 -12.26 0.80 2.51
CA SER A 26 -12.54 2.04 1.79
C SER A 26 -11.38 2.29 0.83
N PRO A 27 -11.59 2.67 -0.44
CA PRO A 27 -10.50 2.92 -1.39
C PRO A 27 -9.38 3.81 -0.80
N LEU A 28 -9.75 4.71 0.10
CA LEU A 28 -8.84 5.54 0.90
C LEU A 28 -7.90 4.75 1.83
N ARG A 29 -8.35 3.65 2.43
CA ARG A 29 -7.53 2.74 3.26
C ARG A 29 -6.46 2.05 2.41
N VAL A 30 -6.84 1.54 1.24
CA VAL A 30 -5.89 0.92 0.30
C VAL A 30 -4.89 1.96 -0.20
N CYS A 31 -5.36 3.14 -0.60
CA CYS A 31 -4.50 4.25 -1.00
C CYS A 31 -3.51 4.62 0.13
N ARG A 32 -3.97 4.81 1.37
CA ARG A 32 -3.10 5.05 2.53
C ARG A 32 -2.10 3.94 2.76
N GLY A 33 -2.48 2.67 2.56
CA GLY A 33 -1.60 1.52 2.64
C GLY A 33 -0.46 1.60 1.63
N ILE A 34 -0.79 1.83 0.36
CA ILE A 34 0.21 2.01 -0.71
C ILE A 34 1.14 3.18 -0.40
N LEU A 35 0.59 4.34 0.02
CA LEU A 35 1.39 5.51 0.35
C LEU A 35 2.34 5.27 1.54
N LYS A 36 1.94 4.43 2.51
CA LYS A 36 2.79 4.00 3.62
C LYS A 36 3.96 3.16 3.11
N GLU A 37 3.72 2.20 2.23
CA GLU A 37 4.79 1.39 1.64
C GLU A 37 5.76 2.24 0.81
N ILE A 38 5.27 3.18 0.00
CA ILE A 38 6.12 4.11 -0.76
C ILE A 38 6.97 4.97 0.20
N ARG A 39 6.40 5.44 1.31
CA ARG A 39 7.15 6.19 2.33
C ARG A 39 8.26 5.35 2.96
N LEU A 40 7.98 4.09 3.27
CA LEU A 40 8.98 3.18 3.85
C LEU A 40 10.11 2.86 2.87
N ALA A 41 9.81 2.77 1.57
CA ALA A 41 10.79 2.48 0.54
C ALA A 41 11.66 3.69 0.14
N LYS A 42 11.07 4.90 0.03
CA LYS A 42 11.75 6.12 -0.49
C LYS A 42 12.17 7.12 0.58
N GLY A 43 11.68 7.02 1.82
CA GLY A 43 12.00 7.97 2.89
C GLY A 43 11.30 9.35 2.73
N PRO A 44 11.85 10.44 3.31
CA PRO A 44 11.17 11.73 3.43
C PRO A 44 10.84 12.42 2.09
N GLY A 45 11.55 12.07 1.00
CA GLY A 45 11.31 12.58 -0.35
C GLY A 45 10.17 11.91 -1.12
N TYR A 46 9.40 11.00 -0.49
CA TYR A 46 8.41 10.17 -1.17
C TYR A 46 7.31 10.94 -1.94
N ARG A 47 7.03 12.20 -1.57
CA ARG A 47 5.98 13.03 -2.18
C ARG A 47 6.29 13.47 -3.61
N GLN A 48 7.58 13.56 -3.96
CA GLN A 48 8.04 13.95 -5.29
C GLN A 48 8.24 12.73 -6.20
N ALA A 49 8.15 11.51 -5.64
CA ALA A 49 8.33 10.30 -6.41
C ALA A 49 7.21 10.20 -7.48
N PRO A 50 7.54 9.88 -8.74
CA PRO A 50 6.55 9.77 -9.81
C PRO A 50 5.46 8.74 -9.47
N LEU A 51 5.83 7.68 -8.76
CA LEU A 51 4.91 6.66 -8.27
C LEU A 51 3.85 7.23 -7.29
N TYR A 52 4.24 8.17 -6.42
CA TYR A 52 3.32 8.81 -5.48
C TYR A 52 2.26 9.65 -6.21
N LEU A 53 2.71 10.46 -7.16
CA LEU A 53 1.84 11.31 -7.97
C LEU A 53 0.89 10.49 -8.84
N TYR A 54 1.42 9.42 -9.47
CA TYR A 54 0.64 8.51 -10.28
C TYR A 54 -0.48 7.86 -9.47
N VAL A 55 -0.18 7.27 -8.31
CA VAL A 55 -1.19 6.62 -7.45
C VAL A 55 -2.30 7.60 -7.08
N LEU A 56 -1.96 8.81 -6.64
CA LEU A 56 -2.96 9.83 -6.31
C LEU A 56 -3.82 10.22 -7.53
N GLN A 57 -3.22 10.35 -8.70
CA GLN A 57 -3.94 10.68 -9.93
C GLN A 57 -4.93 9.56 -10.30
N GLN A 58 -4.54 8.29 -10.20
CA GLN A 58 -5.42 7.15 -10.49
C GLN A 58 -6.60 7.08 -9.53
N PHE A 59 -6.36 7.28 -8.23
CA PHE A 59 -7.44 7.30 -7.24
C PHE A 59 -8.41 8.47 -7.42
N ARG A 60 -7.93 9.63 -7.91
CA ARG A 60 -8.79 10.78 -8.23
C ARG A 60 -9.63 10.55 -9.48
N LYS A 61 -9.03 10.01 -10.54
CA LYS A 61 -9.74 9.67 -11.79
C LYS A 61 -10.91 8.70 -11.53
N ASN A 62 -10.68 7.70 -10.68
CA ASN A 62 -11.67 6.67 -10.37
C ASN A 62 -12.69 7.07 -9.27
N GLN A 63 -12.61 8.30 -8.73
CA GLN A 63 -13.59 8.83 -7.78
C GLN A 63 -14.75 9.59 -8.43
N VAL A 64 -14.56 10.13 -9.63
CA VAL A 64 -15.46 11.16 -10.21
C VAL A 64 -16.46 10.59 -11.23
N THR A 65 -16.34 9.33 -11.63
CA THR A 65 -17.11 8.76 -12.74
C THR A 65 -18.39 8.05 -12.27
N GLY A 66 -19.55 8.46 -12.84
CA GLY A 66 -20.89 8.02 -12.46
C GLY A 66 -21.44 6.83 -13.28
N ALA A 67 -22.26 6.01 -12.60
CA ALA A 67 -23.19 4.98 -13.07
C ALA A 67 -22.66 3.77 -13.92
N GLN A 68 -21.76 3.95 -14.89
CA GLN A 68 -21.24 2.82 -15.71
C GLN A 68 -20.02 2.10 -15.06
N VAL A 69 -19.68 2.52 -13.83
CA VAL A 69 -18.31 2.55 -13.29
C VAL A 69 -18.13 1.59 -12.11
N CYS A 70 -19.18 0.85 -11.73
CA CYS A 70 -19.08 -0.12 -10.63
C CYS A 70 -18.03 -1.21 -10.89
N ARG A 71 -17.90 -1.65 -12.15
CA ARG A 71 -16.90 -2.65 -12.56
C ARG A 71 -15.50 -2.06 -12.58
N GLU A 72 -15.30 -0.95 -13.28
CA GLU A 72 -13.99 -0.26 -13.39
C GLU A 72 -13.47 0.17 -12.02
N ARG A 73 -14.35 0.67 -11.13
CA ARG A 73 -14.00 1.01 -9.75
C ARG A 73 -13.59 -0.23 -8.94
N ARG A 74 -14.28 -1.35 -9.12
CA ARG A 74 -13.93 -2.63 -8.48
C ARG A 74 -12.61 -3.18 -8.98
N GLU A 75 -12.38 -3.13 -10.29
CA GLU A 75 -11.14 -3.54 -10.93
C GLU A 75 -9.96 -2.67 -10.47
N ALA A 76 -10.14 -1.34 -10.44
CA ALA A 76 -9.14 -0.42 -9.91
C ALA A 76 -8.84 -0.65 -8.42
N LEU A 77 -9.86 -0.92 -7.61
CA LEU A 77 -9.68 -1.26 -6.20
C LEU A 77 -8.96 -2.61 -6.03
N HIS A 78 -9.31 -3.60 -6.84
CA HIS A 78 -8.63 -4.90 -6.85
C HIS A 78 -7.16 -4.74 -7.21
N LEU A 79 -6.85 -4.01 -8.29
CA LEU A 79 -5.49 -3.72 -8.71
C LEU A 79 -4.70 -2.99 -7.61
N ALA A 80 -5.30 -1.98 -6.97
CA ALA A 80 -4.67 -1.28 -5.86
C ALA A 80 -4.36 -2.21 -4.67
N ARG A 81 -5.25 -3.14 -4.33
CA ARG A 81 -5.01 -4.15 -3.28
C ARG A 81 -3.88 -5.09 -3.66
N THR A 82 -3.85 -5.55 -4.92
CA THR A 82 -2.78 -6.40 -5.44
C THR A 82 -1.43 -5.68 -5.39
N CYS A 83 -1.37 -4.42 -5.81
CA CYS A 83 -0.16 -3.59 -5.68
C CYS A 83 0.28 -3.44 -4.22
N GLN A 84 -0.66 -3.18 -3.30
CA GLN A 84 -0.34 -3.08 -1.88
C GLN A 84 0.24 -4.40 -1.34
N CYS A 85 -0.38 -5.53 -1.67
CA CYS A 85 0.08 -6.86 -1.29
C CYS A 85 1.50 -7.10 -1.80
N LEU A 86 1.74 -6.85 -3.09
CA LEU A 86 3.04 -7.02 -3.74
C LEU A 86 4.14 -6.18 -3.06
N LEU A 87 3.87 -4.90 -2.77
CA LEU A 87 4.84 -4.04 -2.08
C LEU A 87 5.16 -4.57 -0.68
N SER A 88 4.13 -4.99 0.06
CA SER A 88 4.30 -5.53 1.41
C SER A 88 5.06 -6.86 1.44
N SER A 89 4.77 -7.77 0.50
CA SER A 89 5.42 -9.08 0.41
C SER A 89 6.87 -8.93 -0.04
N THR A 90 7.15 -8.01 -0.97
CA THR A 90 8.53 -7.72 -1.42
C THR A 90 9.38 -7.22 -0.25
N ARG A 91 8.85 -6.32 0.58
CA ARG A 91 9.56 -5.83 1.77
C ARG A 91 9.83 -6.96 2.77
N LEU A 92 8.83 -7.79 3.03
CA LEU A 92 8.96 -8.94 3.94
C LEU A 92 9.98 -9.95 3.40
N HIS A 93 9.91 -10.24 2.10
CA HIS A 93 10.87 -11.09 1.42
C HIS A 93 12.29 -10.55 1.55
N GLN A 94 12.51 -9.25 1.32
CA GLN A 94 13.83 -8.62 1.51
C GLN A 94 14.33 -8.74 2.96
N HIS A 95 13.44 -8.57 3.95
CA HIS A 95 13.80 -8.73 5.35
C HIS A 95 14.23 -10.17 5.67
N LEU A 96 13.44 -11.16 5.24
CA LEU A 96 13.78 -12.57 5.40
C LEU A 96 15.06 -12.92 4.64
N HIS A 97 15.20 -12.44 3.41
CA HIS A 97 16.38 -12.63 2.61
C HIS A 97 17.62 -12.07 3.30
N GLN A 98 17.59 -10.83 3.80
CA GLN A 98 18.71 -10.27 4.58
C GLN A 98 19.01 -11.09 5.83
N ARG A 99 17.99 -11.64 6.50
CA ARG A 99 18.16 -12.45 7.71
C ARG A 99 18.79 -13.81 7.44
N PHE A 100 18.47 -14.45 6.31
CA PHE A 100 18.79 -15.86 6.07
C PHE A 100 19.69 -16.14 4.85
N HIS A 101 19.84 -15.21 3.89
CA HIS A 101 20.57 -15.43 2.64
C HIS A 101 22.08 -15.68 2.81
N GLY A 102 22.68 -15.22 3.91
CA GLY A 102 24.10 -15.46 4.23
C GLY A 102 24.40 -16.82 4.88
N LEU A 103 23.37 -17.62 5.20
CA LEU A 103 23.48 -18.82 6.05
C LEU A 103 23.56 -20.09 5.21
N ARG A 104 24.39 -20.07 4.16
CA ARG A 104 24.33 -21.07 3.07
C ARG A 104 24.67 -22.50 3.52
N GLU A 105 25.32 -22.69 4.67
CA GLU A 105 25.49 -23.99 5.31
C GLU A 105 25.38 -23.86 6.84
N HIS A 106 24.35 -24.49 7.41
CA HIS A 106 24.20 -24.64 8.85
C HIS A 106 24.15 -26.13 9.19
N SER A 107 24.98 -26.55 10.15
CA SER A 107 24.80 -27.84 10.80
C SER A 107 23.37 -27.94 11.35
N HIS A 108 22.82 -29.15 11.41
CA HIS A 108 21.45 -29.39 11.88
C HIS A 108 21.20 -28.77 13.27
N THR A 109 22.25 -28.72 14.10
CA THR A 109 22.27 -28.02 15.40
C THR A 109 22.05 -26.51 15.28
N ARG A 110 22.81 -25.84 14.42
CA ARG A 110 22.75 -24.37 14.24
C ARG A 110 21.44 -23.93 13.60
N THR A 111 20.88 -24.73 12.69
CA THR A 111 19.54 -24.49 12.12
C THR A 111 18.46 -24.64 13.18
N ALA A 112 18.53 -25.66 14.03
CA ALA A 112 17.57 -25.85 15.10
C ALA A 112 17.62 -24.71 16.12
N GLU A 113 18.81 -24.29 16.55
CA GLU A 113 18.98 -23.14 17.45
C GLU A 113 18.44 -21.84 16.85
N LEU A 114 18.71 -21.59 15.56
CA LEU A 114 18.20 -20.42 14.84
C LEU A 114 16.66 -20.39 14.78
N LEU A 115 16.03 -21.56 14.69
CA LEU A 115 14.59 -21.73 14.64
C LEU A 115 13.94 -21.89 16.02
N GLY A 116 14.74 -21.98 17.10
CA GLY A 116 14.26 -22.20 18.47
C GLY A 116 13.93 -23.66 18.80
N PHE A 117 14.38 -24.62 17.99
CA PHE A 117 14.27 -26.05 18.26
C PHE A 117 15.49 -26.58 19.03
N ARG A 118 15.27 -27.62 19.84
CA ARG A 118 16.35 -28.40 20.46
C ARG A 118 16.52 -29.72 19.73
N LEU A 119 17.75 -30.08 19.40
CA LEU A 119 18.06 -31.40 18.85
C LEU A 119 18.03 -32.45 19.97
N PRO A 120 17.38 -33.60 19.76
CA PRO A 120 17.51 -34.73 20.68
C PRO A 120 18.96 -35.25 20.63
N THR A 121 19.58 -35.34 21.80
CA THR A 121 20.89 -35.99 21.96
C THR A 121 20.74 -37.50 21.89
N PRO A 122 21.61 -38.22 21.16
CA PRO A 122 21.58 -39.68 21.12
C PRO A 122 21.86 -40.26 22.51
N PRO A 123 21.23 -41.39 22.88
CA PRO A 123 21.51 -42.06 24.14
C PRO A 123 22.98 -42.51 24.17
N THR A 124 23.69 -42.19 25.26
CA THR A 124 25.04 -42.69 25.51
C THR A 124 24.98 -44.18 25.89
N PRO A 125 25.97 -44.99 25.45
CA PRO A 125 26.03 -46.42 25.75
C PRO A 125 26.27 -46.72 27.23
#